data_AF-A0A8T5RXJ5-F1
#
_entry.id   AF-A0A8T5RXJ5-F1
#
_cell.length_a   1.000
_cell.length_b   1.000
_cell.length_c   1.000
_cell.angle_alpha   90.00
_cell.angle_beta   90.00
_cell.angle_gamma   90.00
#
_symmetry.space_group_name_H-M   'P 1'
#
loop_
_entity.id
_entity.type
_entity.pdbx_description
1 polymer ?
#
loop_
_entity_poly.entity_id
_entity_poly.type
_entity_poly.pdbx_seq_one_letter_code
_entity_poly.pdbx_strand_id
1 'polypeptide(L)'
;MTKRRSYRTIVAISVNVIWSIFLFWFLIEFNSTLFFAIVPFLEVAVSLNFKNVINNMVSGALLLSSDQFEIGDLIETNKIQGIVKEINLNYIKIREFDGVEIIIPNSNVYGFTTVKFTYDKFKIPFFYL
;
A
#
# COMPACT_ATOMS: atom_id res chain seq x y z
N MET A 1 35.17 23.57 -8.29
CA MET A 1 35.58 22.16 -8.51
C MET A 1 34.41 21.16 -8.63
N THR A 2 33.13 21.57 -8.53
CA THR A 2 31.95 20.68 -8.52
C THR A 2 31.40 20.26 -9.90
N LYS A 3 31.59 21.07 -10.95
CA LYS A 3 30.99 20.84 -12.29
C LYS A 3 31.53 19.59 -13.02
N ARG A 4 32.80 19.20 -12.79
CA ARG A 4 33.44 18.02 -13.43
C ARG A 4 32.97 16.68 -12.87
N ARG A 5 32.53 16.61 -11.61
CA ARG A 5 31.97 15.38 -11.01
C ARG A 5 30.57 15.09 -11.53
N SER A 6 29.73 16.12 -11.67
CA SER A 6 28.37 15.99 -12.21
C SER A 6 28.34 15.57 -13.69
N TYR A 7 29.27 16.07 -14.52
CA TYR A 7 29.36 15.64 -15.91
C TYR A 7 29.69 14.15 -16.03
N ARG A 8 30.63 13.65 -15.21
CA ARG A 8 31.00 12.23 -15.21
C ARG A 8 29.86 11.31 -14.75
N THR A 9 29.08 11.72 -13.75
CA THR A 9 27.95 10.91 -13.28
C THR A 9 26.82 10.85 -14.31
N ILE A 10 26.53 11.96 -14.99
CA ILE A 10 25.51 11.99 -16.04
C ILE A 10 25.95 11.09 -17.20
N VAL A 11 27.19 11.24 -17.68
CA VAL A 11 27.73 10.39 -18.75
C VAL A 11 27.74 8.91 -18.34
N ALA A 12 28.13 8.59 -17.10
CA ALA A 12 28.11 7.21 -16.60
C ALA A 12 26.70 6.61 -16.55
N ILE A 13 25.70 7.37 -16.11
CA ILE A 13 24.29 6.94 -16.10
C ILE A 13 23.83 6.69 -17.54
N SER A 14 24.11 7.62 -18.46
CA SER A 14 23.74 7.45 -19.88
C SER A 14 24.37 6.20 -20.49
N VAL A 15 25.66 5.98 -20.25
CA VAL A 15 26.38 4.79 -20.72
C VAL A 15 25.76 3.52 -20.13
N ASN A 16 25.46 3.49 -18.84
CA ASN A 16 24.81 2.34 -18.19
C ASN A 16 23.43 2.07 -18.78
N VAL A 17 22.62 3.10 -19.00
CA VAL A 17 21.30 2.96 -19.63
C VAL A 17 21.42 2.38 -21.03
N ILE A 18 22.37 2.87 -21.83
CA ILE A 18 22.63 2.34 -23.19
C ILE A 18 23.04 0.88 -23.14
N TRP A 19 23.95 0.50 -22.23
CA TRP A 19 24.36 -0.89 -22.04
C TRP A 19 23.22 -1.80 -21.58
N SER A 20 22.35 -1.32 -20.69
CA SER A 20 21.18 -2.08 -20.23
C SER A 20 20.20 -2.35 -21.38
N ILE A 21 19.94 -1.35 -22.22
CA ILE A 21 19.06 -1.49 -23.39
C ILE A 21 19.67 -2.45 -24.40
N PHE A 22 20.98 -2.32 -24.68
CA PHE A 22 21.69 -3.22 -25.59
C PHE A 22 21.67 -4.68 -25.09
N LEU A 23 21.94 -4.89 -23.80
CA LEU A 23 21.93 -6.22 -23.19
C LEU A 23 20.54 -6.84 -23.26
N PHE A 24 19.49 -6.08 -22.96
CA PHE A 24 18.11 -6.55 -23.04
C PHE A 24 17.76 -7.01 -24.46
N TRP A 25 18.10 -6.21 -25.48
CA TRP A 25 17.89 -6.57 -26.88
C TRP A 25 18.69 -7.82 -27.28
N PHE A 26 19.97 -7.88 -26.90
CA PHE A 26 20.85 -9.02 -27.18
C PHE A 26 20.36 -10.33 -26.57
N LEU A 27 19.84 -10.31 -25.34
CA LEU A 27 19.32 -11.51 -24.68
C LEU A 27 18.11 -12.10 -25.40
N ILE A 28 17.25 -11.25 -25.97
CA ILE A 28 16.08 -11.70 -26.75
C ILE A 28 16.52 -12.39 -28.04
N GLU A 29 17.48 -11.80 -28.76
CA GLU A 29 17.95 -12.31 -30.05
C GLU A 29 18.78 -13.59 -29.91
N PHE A 30 19.54 -13.73 -28.82
CA PHE A 30 20.40 -14.89 -28.59
C PHE A 30 19.61 -16.18 -28.37
N ASN A 31 18.56 -16.13 -27.53
CA ASN A 31 17.69 -17.27 -27.28
C ASN A 31 16.32 -16.79 -26.74
N SER A 32 15.42 -16.48 -27.66
CA SER A 32 14.08 -15.97 -27.34
C SER A 32 13.28 -16.95 -26.47
N THR A 33 13.37 -18.26 -26.73
CA THR A 33 12.66 -19.29 -25.95
C THR A 33 13.08 -19.28 -24.48
N LEU A 34 14.38 -19.30 -24.18
CA LEU A 34 14.86 -19.26 -22.79
C LEU A 34 14.57 -17.93 -22.11
N PHE A 35 14.68 -16.81 -22.85
CA PHE A 35 14.36 -15.50 -22.33
C PHE A 35 12.90 -15.41 -21.87
N PHE A 36 11.95 -15.75 -22.74
CA PHE A 36 10.53 -15.73 -22.40
C PHE A 36 10.15 -16.79 -21.35
N ALA A 37 10.92 -17.87 -21.22
CA ALA A 37 10.73 -18.84 -20.15
C ALA A 37 11.09 -18.28 -18.76
N ILE A 38 12.13 -17.46 -18.64
CA ILE A 38 12.67 -17.01 -17.34
C ILE A 38 12.09 -15.67 -16.89
N VAL A 39 11.84 -14.74 -17.82
CA VAL A 39 11.36 -13.38 -17.52
C VAL A 39 10.13 -13.34 -16.60
N PRO A 40 9.09 -14.16 -16.79
CA PRO A 40 7.92 -14.13 -15.90
C PRO A 40 8.26 -14.41 -14.43
N PHE A 41 9.21 -15.30 -14.17
CA PHE A 41 9.64 -15.62 -12.80
C PHE A 41 10.40 -14.46 -12.15
N LEU A 42 11.22 -13.74 -12.93
CA LEU A 42 11.93 -12.56 -12.45
C LEU A 42 10.96 -11.42 -12.12
N GLU A 43 9.97 -11.19 -12.97
CA GLU A 43 8.94 -10.18 -12.75
C GLU A 43 8.11 -10.48 -11.49
N VAL A 44 7.69 -11.74 -11.33
CA VAL A 44 6.96 -12.19 -10.14
C VAL A 44 7.83 -12.00 -8.89
N ALA A 45 9.11 -12.37 -8.92
CA ALA A 45 10.01 -12.20 -7.79
C ALA A 45 10.13 -10.73 -7.37
N VAL A 46 10.26 -9.81 -8.32
CA VAL A 46 10.27 -8.36 -8.04
C VAL A 46 8.93 -7.92 -7.46
N SER A 47 7.82 -8.32 -8.07
CA SER A 47 6.47 -7.91 -7.65
C SER A 47 6.10 -8.42 -6.25
N LEU A 48 6.53 -9.63 -5.90
CA LEU A 48 6.29 -10.21 -4.58
C LEU A 48 6.97 -9.42 -3.46
N ASN A 49 8.14 -8.83 -3.72
CA ASN A 49 8.83 -7.98 -2.74
C ASN A 49 8.05 -6.70 -2.43
N PHE A 50 7.38 -6.12 -3.42
CA PHE A 50 6.61 -4.88 -3.27
C PHE A 50 5.14 -5.11 -2.92
N LYS A 51 4.65 -6.35 -3.00
CA LYS A 51 3.24 -6.71 -2.80
C LYS A 51 2.65 -6.09 -1.54
N ASN A 52 3.35 -6.14 -0.40
CA ASN A 52 2.85 -5.62 0.87
C ASN A 52 2.68 -4.10 0.86
N VAL A 53 3.62 -3.36 0.26
CA VAL A 53 3.56 -1.90 0.17
C VAL A 53 2.41 -1.48 -0.73
N ILE A 54 2.31 -2.08 -1.91
CA ILE A 54 1.24 -1.79 -2.88
C ILE A 54 -0.13 -2.12 -2.28
N ASN A 55 -0.25 -3.27 -1.62
CA ASN A 55 -1.52 -3.68 -1.00
C ASN A 55 -1.97 -2.69 0.08
N ASN A 56 -1.05 -2.22 0.93
CA ASN A 56 -1.37 -1.19 1.92
C ASN A 56 -1.82 0.13 1.28
N MET A 57 -1.14 0.58 0.22
CA MET A 57 -1.50 1.81 -0.48
C MET A 57 -2.87 1.73 -1.15
N VAL A 58 -3.17 0.62 -1.82
CA VAL A 58 -4.47 0.39 -2.48
C VAL A 58 -5.57 0.28 -1.43
N SER A 59 -5.39 -0.49 -0.35
CA SER A 59 -6.36 -0.58 0.74
C SER A 59 -6.60 0.78 1.39
N GLY A 60 -5.56 1.60 1.60
CA GLY A 60 -5.71 2.95 2.14
C GLY A 60 -6.53 3.85 1.22
N ALA A 61 -6.24 3.85 -0.07
CA ALA A 61 -7.00 4.61 -1.06
C ALA A 61 -8.48 4.18 -1.11
N LEU A 62 -8.75 2.88 -1.03
CA LEU A 62 -10.12 2.35 -0.99
C LEU A 62 -10.85 2.74 0.29
N LEU A 63 -10.19 2.68 1.45
CA LEU A 63 -10.77 3.12 2.73
C LEU A 63 -11.14 4.59 2.68
N LEU A 64 -10.24 5.44 2.17
CA LEU A 64 -10.49 6.88 2.00
C LEU A 64 -11.56 7.19 0.95
N SER A 65 -11.78 6.31 -0.03
CA SER A 65 -12.81 6.51 -1.07
C SER A 65 -14.18 5.96 -0.69
N SER A 66 -14.27 5.07 0.29
CA SER A 66 -15.51 4.36 0.63
C SER A 66 -16.19 4.88 1.91
N ASP A 67 -15.59 5.86 2.60
CA ASP A 67 -16.11 6.52 3.80
C ASP A 67 -16.69 5.54 4.85
N GLN A 68 -16.11 4.34 4.98
CA GLN A 68 -16.61 3.31 5.90
C GLN A 68 -16.51 3.74 7.37
N PHE A 69 -15.46 4.50 7.69
CA PHE A 69 -15.23 5.11 8.99
C PHE A 69 -14.34 6.34 8.82
N GLU A 70 -14.51 7.31 9.71
CA GLU A 70 -13.80 8.59 9.70
C GLU A 70 -12.89 8.73 10.92
N ILE A 71 -12.04 9.73 10.89
CA ILE A 71 -11.22 10.11 12.05
C ILE A 71 -12.15 10.51 13.19
N GLY A 72 -12.00 9.87 14.36
CA GLY A 72 -12.84 10.08 15.53
C GLY A 72 -13.87 8.97 15.78
N ASP A 73 -14.09 8.06 14.82
CA ASP A 73 -14.98 6.93 15.01
C ASP A 73 -14.39 5.90 15.98
N LEU A 74 -15.23 5.35 16.84
CA LEU A 74 -14.92 4.16 17.61
C LEU A 74 -15.16 2.92 16.74
N ILE A 75 -14.08 2.19 16.48
CA ILE A 75 -14.12 0.98 15.67
C ILE A 75 -13.49 -0.20 16.40
N GLU A 76 -13.94 -1.40 16.04
CA GLU A 76 -13.27 -2.65 16.39
C GLU A 76 -12.88 -3.38 15.10
N THR A 77 -11.59 -3.67 14.96
CA THR A 77 -11.04 -4.39 13.81
C THR A 77 -9.90 -5.29 14.27
N ASN A 78 -9.84 -6.53 13.77
CA ASN A 78 -8.81 -7.50 14.14
C ASN A 78 -8.62 -7.67 15.68
N LYS A 79 -9.72 -7.67 16.45
CA LYS A 79 -9.74 -7.75 17.92
C LYS A 79 -9.10 -6.55 18.65
N ILE A 80 -8.85 -5.46 17.94
CA ILE A 80 -8.36 -4.19 18.47
C ILE A 80 -9.55 -3.24 18.49
N GLN A 81 -9.84 -2.65 19.63
CA GLN A 81 -10.94 -1.69 19.80
C GLN A 81 -10.40 -0.33 20.22
N GLY A 82 -10.72 0.71 19.46
CA GLY A 82 -10.27 2.05 19.78
C GLY A 82 -10.76 3.11 18.81
N ILE A 83 -10.32 4.35 19.07
CA ILE A 83 -10.74 5.52 18.29
C ILE A 83 -9.74 5.77 17.17
N VAL A 84 -10.23 5.92 15.95
CA VAL A 84 -9.40 6.28 14.79
C VAL A 84 -8.82 7.67 14.98
N LYS A 85 -7.49 7.79 14.98
CA LYS A 85 -6.78 9.06 15.13
C LYS A 85 -6.31 9.64 13.80
N GLU A 86 -5.91 8.78 12.88
CA GLU A 86 -5.28 9.19 11.64
C GLU A 86 -5.44 8.08 10.59
N ILE A 87 -5.74 8.48 9.35
CA ILE A 87 -5.81 7.58 8.20
C ILE A 87 -4.79 8.09 7.17
N ASN A 88 -3.72 7.33 6.95
CA ASN A 88 -2.74 7.57 5.90
C ASN A 88 -2.94 6.60 4.75
N LEU A 89 -2.23 6.82 3.63
CA LEU A 89 -2.27 5.91 2.49
C LEU A 89 -1.73 4.51 2.82
N ASN A 90 -0.79 4.36 3.75
CA ASN A 90 -0.15 3.08 4.07
C ASN A 90 -0.54 2.48 5.44
N TYR A 91 -1.05 3.28 6.37
CA TYR A 91 -1.45 2.82 7.70
C TYR A 91 -2.59 3.65 8.28
N ILE A 92 -3.27 3.09 9.28
CA ILE A 92 -4.21 3.76 10.17
C ILE A 92 -3.64 3.75 11.58
N LYS A 93 -3.86 4.84 12.31
CA LYS A 93 -3.52 4.94 13.73
C LYS A 93 -4.81 4.86 14.55
N ILE A 94 -4.87 3.88 15.44
CA ILE A 94 -5.98 3.70 16.40
C ILE A 94 -5.44 3.96 17.79
N ARG A 95 -6.20 4.68 18.63
CA ARG A 95 -5.89 4.84 20.05
C ARG A 95 -6.86 4.00 20.88
N GLU A 96 -6.34 3.05 21.65
CA GLU A 96 -7.12 2.26 22.59
C GLU A 96 -7.50 3.05 23.84
N PHE A 97 -8.41 2.51 24.64
CA PHE A 97 -8.92 3.15 25.86
C PHE A 97 -7.90 3.24 26.99
N ASP A 98 -6.86 2.42 26.96
CA ASP A 98 -5.73 2.46 27.89
C ASP A 98 -4.69 3.55 27.54
N GLY A 99 -4.90 4.28 26.43
CA GLY A 99 -4.01 5.33 25.95
C GLY A 99 -2.90 4.85 25.02
N VAL A 100 -2.87 3.56 24.64
CA VAL A 100 -1.89 3.01 23.69
C VAL A 100 -2.28 3.40 22.26
N GLU A 101 -1.28 3.79 21.46
CA GLU A 101 -1.43 4.02 20.02
C GLU A 101 -0.96 2.81 19.22
N ILE A 102 -1.83 2.32 18.34
CA ILE A 102 -1.58 1.17 17.49
C ILE A 102 -1.57 1.62 16.04
N ILE A 103 -0.48 1.30 15.34
CA ILE A 103 -0.31 1.56 13.92
C ILE A 103 -0.59 0.28 13.15
N ILE A 104 -1.67 0.28 12.38
CA ILE A 104 -2.13 -0.90 11.64
C ILE A 104 -1.97 -0.64 10.14
N PRO A 105 -1.31 -1.53 9.39
CA PRO A 105 -1.29 -1.44 7.93
C PRO A 105 -2.70 -1.47 7.36
N ASN A 106 -2.99 -0.65 6.35
CA ASN A 106 -4.35 -0.54 5.82
C ASN A 106 -4.90 -1.84 5.25
N SER A 107 -4.05 -2.70 4.70
CA SER A 107 -4.49 -4.01 4.20
C SER A 107 -5.00 -4.94 5.30
N ASN A 108 -4.53 -4.76 6.54
CA ASN A 108 -5.01 -5.49 7.70
C ASN A 108 -6.29 -4.89 8.31
N VAL A 109 -6.71 -3.69 7.90
CA VAL A 109 -8.02 -3.15 8.30
C VAL A 109 -9.06 -3.48 7.25
N TYR A 110 -8.72 -3.28 5.98
CA TYR A 110 -9.60 -3.60 4.85
C TYR A 110 -9.86 -5.11 4.71
N GLY A 111 -8.89 -5.96 5.06
CA GLY A 111 -9.02 -7.41 4.97
C GLY A 111 -9.81 -8.07 6.12
N PHE A 112 -10.15 -7.33 7.17
CA PHE A 112 -10.85 -7.85 8.35
C PHE A 112 -12.21 -7.19 8.52
N THR A 113 -13.12 -7.89 9.19
CA THR A 113 -14.41 -7.31 9.58
C THR A 113 -14.18 -6.14 10.53
N THR A 114 -14.63 -4.96 10.13
CA THR A 114 -14.56 -3.74 10.94
C THR A 114 -15.95 -3.39 11.43
N VAL A 115 -16.13 -3.33 12.75
CA VAL A 115 -17.39 -2.93 13.40
C VAL A 115 -17.28 -1.47 13.79
N LYS A 116 -18.17 -0.62 13.26
CA LYS A 116 -18.28 0.79 13.64
C LYS A 116 -19.38 0.96 14.69
N PHE A 117 -19.04 1.54 15.83
CA PHE A 117 -20.00 1.83 16.89
C PHE A 117 -20.61 3.22 16.64
N THR A 118 -21.71 3.26 15.90
CA THR A 118 -22.51 4.48 15.74
C THR A 118 -23.56 4.54 16.84
N TYR A 119 -23.58 5.62 17.63
CA TYR A 119 -24.71 5.94 18.51
C TYR A 119 -25.87 6.46 17.67
N ASP A 120 -26.48 5.60 16.86
CA ASP A 120 -27.73 5.96 16.20
C ASP A 120 -28.84 5.86 17.25
N LYS A 121 -29.51 6.98 17.52
CA LYS A 121 -30.71 6.97 18.35
C LYS A 121 -31.71 6.11 17.62
N PHE A 122 -31.94 4.90 18.13
CA PHE A 122 -32.99 4.01 17.68
C PHE A 122 -34.32 4.78 17.69
N LYS A 123 -34.70 5.36 16.54
CA LYS A 123 -36.01 5.99 16.37
C LYS A 123 -37.00 4.83 16.35
N ILE A 124 -37.54 4.51 17.50
CA ILE A 124 -38.68 3.61 17.62
C ILE A 124 -39.78 4.25 16.76
N PRO A 125 -40.21 3.65 15.64
CA PRO A 125 -41.35 4.17 14.92
C PRO A 125 -42.55 4.03 15.86
N PHE A 126 -43.12 5.17 16.27
CA PHE A 126 -44.30 5.28 17.14
C PHE A 126 -45.59 4.72 16.51
N PHE A 127 -45.50 3.77 15.57
CA PHE A 127 -46.63 3.26 14.80
C PHE A 127 -47.43 2.15 15.52
N TYR A 128 -47.23 1.96 16.83
CA TYR A 128 -47.95 0.99 17.64
C TYR A 128 -48.38 1.57 19.01
N LEU A 129 -48.86 2.82 19.04
CA LEU A 129 -49.60 3.40 20.17
C LEU A 129 -50.84 4.12 19.67
#